data_AF-A0A820M3T4-F1
#
_entry.id   AF-A0A820M3T4-F1
#
_cell.length_a   1.000
_cell.length_b   1.000
_cell.length_c   1.000
_cell.angle_alpha   90.00
_cell.angle_beta   90.00
_cell.angle_gamma   90.00
#
_symmetry.space_group_name_H-M   'P 1'
#
loop_
_entity.id
_entity.type
_entity.pdbx_description
1 polymer ?
#
loop_
_entity_poly.entity_id
_entity_poly.type
_entity_poly.pdbx_seq_one_letter_code
_entity_poly.pdbx_strand_id
1 'polypeptide(L)' 'MSSNNSSTAGTVIKCKAAVAWSAKSPLKIEEVEVSPPGKGEVRMKNLFTAL' A
#
# COMPACT_ATOMS: atom_id res chain seq x y z
N MET A 1 -18.38 16.61 -14.31
CA MET A 1 -17.05 15.96 -14.23
C MET A 1 -16.84 15.55 -12.78
N SER A 2 -17.07 14.28 -12.49
CA SER A 2 -17.18 13.77 -11.11
C SER A 2 -15.81 13.72 -10.45
N SER A 3 -15.59 14.61 -9.49
CA SER A 3 -14.46 14.56 -8.57
C SER A 3 -14.61 13.36 -7.63
N ASN A 4 -14.23 12.17 -8.08
CA ASN A 4 -14.05 11.01 -7.18
C ASN A 4 -12.73 11.18 -6.43
N ASN A 5 -12.74 12.03 -5.40
CA ASN A 5 -11.68 12.10 -4.41
C ASN A 5 -12.14 11.33 -3.18
N SER A 6 -12.10 9.99 -3.24
CA SER A 6 -12.26 9.16 -2.04
C SER A 6 -11.02 9.37 -1.17
N SER A 7 -11.08 10.36 -0.29
CA SER A 7 -10.01 10.66 0.66
C SER A 7 -9.76 9.44 1.55
N THR A 8 -8.61 8.80 1.39
CA THR A 8 -8.17 7.69 2.24
C THR A 8 -7.38 8.18 3.45
N ALA A 9 -7.31 9.50 3.68
CA ALA A 9 -6.61 10.09 4.81
C ALA A 9 -7.25 9.65 6.14
N GLY A 10 -6.42 9.23 7.09
CA GLY A 10 -6.87 8.79 8.42
C GLY A 10 -7.49 7.39 8.48
N THR A 11 -7.71 6.71 7.35
CA THR A 11 -8.24 5.33 7.32
C THR A 11 -7.17 4.31 6.95
N VAL A 12 -7.39 3.07 7.38
CA VAL A 12 -6.62 1.90 6.92
C VAL A 12 -7.01 1.60 5.47
N ILE A 13 -6.02 1.38 4.61
CA ILE A 13 -6.23 1.08 3.19
C ILE A 13 -5.90 -0.38 2.94
N LYS A 14 -6.72 -1.07 2.13
CA LYS A 14 -6.38 -2.38 1.57
C LYS A 14 -5.74 -2.21 0.19
N CYS A 15 -4.54 -2.77 0.00
CA CYS A 15 -3.87 -2.73 -1.30
C CYS A 15 -3.14 -4.05 -1.58
N LYS A 16 -2.80 -4.28 -2.85
CA LYS A 16 -2.00 -5.45 -3.25
C LYS A 16 -0.52 -5.17 -3.00
N ALA A 17 0.16 -6.13 -2.41
CA ALA A 17 1.61 -6.09 -2.21
C ALA A 17 2.25 -7.43 -2.58
N ALA A 18 3.54 -7.41 -2.92
CA ALA A 18 4.36 -8.60 -3.05
C ALA A 18 5.04 -8.88 -1.71
N VAL A 19 4.63 -9.95 -1.03
CA VAL A 19 5.07 -10.30 0.34
C VAL A 19 6.06 -11.47 0.29
N ALA A 20 7.18 -11.32 0.99
CA ALA A 20 8.16 -12.38 1.22
C ALA A 20 7.93 -13.01 2.60
N TRP A 21 7.35 -14.21 2.64
CA TRP A 21 7.07 -14.93 3.89
C TRP A 21 8.29 -15.64 4.48
N SER A 22 9.24 -16.05 3.63
CA SER A 22 10.49 -16.68 4.05
C SER A 22 11.59 -16.40 3.04
N ALA A 23 12.85 -16.48 3.49
CA ALA A 23 14.01 -16.27 2.63
C ALA A 23 14.03 -17.30 1.49
N LYS A 24 14.39 -16.84 0.27
CA LYS A 24 14.50 -17.64 -0.95
C LYS A 24 13.18 -18.24 -1.48
N SER A 25 12.04 -17.89 -0.89
CA SER A 25 10.73 -18.24 -1.44
C SER A 25 10.27 -17.23 -2.49
N PRO A 26 9.45 -17.63 -3.48
CA PRO A 26 8.82 -16.70 -4.39
C PRO A 26 7.98 -15.65 -3.65
N LEU A 27 7.97 -14.42 -4.16
CA LEU A 27 7.09 -13.38 -3.65
C LEU A 27 5.63 -13.74 -3.94
N LYS A 28 4.76 -13.55 -2.96
CA LYS A 28 3.33 -13.80 -3.10
C LYS A 28 2.58 -12.47 -3.23
N ILE A 29 1.71 -12.36 -4.24
CA ILE A 29 0.85 -11.20 -4.42
C ILE A 29 -0.40 -11.39 -3.57
N GLU A 30 -0.57 -10.54 -2.56
CA GLU A 30 -1.69 -10.63 -1.62
C GLU A 30 -2.16 -9.26 -1.14
N GLU A 31 -3.35 -9.23 -0.55
CA GLU A 31 -3.96 -8.01 -0.02
C GLU A 31 -3.43 -7.73 1.38
N VAL A 32 -2.92 -6.52 1.59
CA VAL A 32 -2.37 -6.05 2.85
C VAL A 32 -3.10 -4.80 3.33
N GLU A 33 -3.16 -4.62 4.64
CA GLU A 33 -3.71 -3.44 5.29
C GLU A 33 -2.58 -2.46 5.62
N VAL A 34 -2.68 -1.23 5.08
CA VAL A 34 -1.72 -0.15 5.30
C VAL A 34 -2.35 0.88 6.22
N SER A 35 -1.80 1.00 7.42
CA SER A 35 -2.21 1.98 8.43
C SER A 35 -2.04 3.43 7.96
N PRO A 36 -2.77 4.38 8.56
CA PRO A 36 -2.52 5.81 8.33
C PRO A 36 -1.11 6.21 8.79
N PRO A 37 -0.49 7.23 8.16
CA PRO A 37 0.82 7.70 8.56
C PRO A 37 0.79 8.34 9.96
N GLY A 38 1.82 8.08 10.77
CA GLY A 38 2.07 8.74 12.04
C GLY A 38 2.68 10.13 11.91
N LYS A 39 3.15 10.69 13.02
CA LYS A 39 3.74 12.04 13.06
C LYS A 39 5.07 12.07 12.30
N GLY A 40 5.13 12.85 11.22
CA GLY A 40 6.32 12.99 10.39
C GLY A 40 6.50 11.88 9.34
N GLU A 41 5.54 10.96 9.23
CA GLU A 41 5.54 9.90 8.23
C GLU A 41 4.75 10.31 6.98
N VAL A 42 5.09 9.70 5.85
CA VAL A 42 4.41 9.93 4.58
C VAL A 42 3.98 8.61 3.99
N ARG A 43 2.69 8.48 3.69
CA ARG A 43 2.12 7.32 2.99
C ARG A 43 2.01 7.63 1.49
N MET A 44 2.70 6.85 0.67
CA MET A 44 2.76 7.04 -0.78
C MET A 44 1.93 5.99 -1.55
N LYS A 45 1.38 6.41 -2.71
CA LYS A 45 0.80 5.50 -3.69
C LYS A 45 1.84 5.22 -4.77
N ASN A 46 2.41 4.02 -4.77
CA ASN A 46 3.35 3.60 -5.81
C ASN A 46 2.62 3.48 -7.15
N LEU A 47 3.11 4.20 -8.17
CA LEU A 47 2.61 4.10 -9.54
C LEU A 47 3.44 3.10 -10.35
N PHE A 48 4.77 3.16 -10.19
CA PHE A 48 5.73 2.31 -10.86
C PHE A 48 6.88 1.99 -9.91
N THR A 49 7.41 0.77 -10.00
CA THR A 49 8.61 0.33 -9.31
C THR A 49 9.36 -0.64 -10.22
N ALA A 50 10.69 -0.61 -10.17
CA ALA A 50 11.55 -1.59 -10.83
C ALA A 50 12.07 -2.61 -9.80
N LEU A 51 12.63 -3.71 -10.30
CA LEU A 51 13.31 -4.75 -9.52
C LEU A 51 14.82 -4.49 -9.48
#